data_AF-A0A165KNE7-F1
#
_entry.id   AF-A0A165KNE7-F1
#
_cell.length_a   1.000
_cell.length_b   1.000
_cell.length_c   1.000
_cell.angle_alpha   90.00
_cell.angle_beta   90.00
_cell.angle_gamma   90.00
#
_symmetry.space_group_name_H-M   'P 1'
#
loop_
_entity.id
_entity.type
_entity.pdbx_description
1 polymer ?
#
loop_
_entity_poly.entity_id
_entity_poly.type
_entity_poly.pdbx_seq_one_letter_code
_entity_poly.pdbx_strand_id
1 'polypeptide(L)'
;MATTMIDGNDSDRLDALFPLPSLPPPVLSPQRLPGVSHESSSAVATLLKDNHARWHIFFNDKGFHNHAAHFLLAIYQLGATPALLEAAYESQCATQRPAYKSPSALTEDNLYEHLGDEDYYNTYMNYFASAIRENGISAVLEQYLFSPEANKAPRMMLNRFLSGVLHPIIHVGYGCEFGLPGMVAEGLGQLCVQPDHMPDVFPASLFGSLGSAVAPSVSNIAAALSSVGLSGKTESSSEETSHALAVLAKVAADPAYAPSAIGIPVENPSDETMLANVLEARGSGIFGLASEWGVDGADKDAVHRKIEELNWMNVVLYGVGGWAGRHSAPGRRFNADFFFLHLVTSVLFLHSYVPYLSPRSISILLRAYMSTSLAMYVARGRPALPIRAFYASTTTRAGAPGPAPTPHQHALTADPTTSAWFAVLQSTLAHNDDHLAKLQRALVHFATLYGATPAGRFKGVRGLDGAEVLDGSLFLRVAALSQDRIGWMREGEENKGWDFHGFFD
;
A
#
# COMPACT_ATOMS: atom_id res chain seq x y z
N MET A 1 -5.85 -21.42 -24.76
CA MET A 1 -6.67 -21.61 -23.53
C MET A 1 -7.31 -22.99 -23.60
N ALA A 2 -6.92 -23.90 -22.72
CA ALA A 2 -7.64 -25.17 -22.53
C ALA A 2 -8.72 -24.92 -21.47
N THR A 3 -9.98 -24.94 -21.87
CA THR A 3 -11.13 -24.71 -20.99
C THR A 3 -11.31 -25.95 -20.11
N THR A 4 -10.81 -25.91 -18.88
CA THR A 4 -11.16 -26.93 -17.88
C THR A 4 -12.65 -26.78 -17.59
N MET A 5 -13.45 -27.82 -17.82
CA MET A 5 -14.89 -27.80 -17.49
C MET A 5 -15.05 -27.76 -15.97
N ILE A 6 -15.47 -26.61 -15.45
CA ILE A 6 -15.80 -26.40 -14.05
C ILE A 6 -17.24 -26.91 -13.83
N ASP A 7 -17.48 -27.73 -12.79
CA ASP A 7 -18.82 -28.21 -12.44
C ASP A 7 -19.76 -27.04 -12.10
N GLY A 8 -21.07 -27.18 -12.31
CA GLY A 8 -22.04 -26.09 -12.14
C GLY A 8 -22.04 -25.49 -10.73
N ASN A 9 -21.83 -26.32 -9.70
CA ASN A 9 -21.72 -25.87 -8.31
C ASN A 9 -20.40 -25.13 -8.02
N ASP A 10 -19.33 -25.42 -8.76
CA ASP A 10 -18.06 -24.72 -8.64
C ASP A 10 -18.07 -23.40 -9.43
N SER A 11 -18.83 -23.32 -10.53
CA SER A 11 -19.04 -22.07 -11.28
C SER A 11 -19.76 -21.03 -10.42
N ASP A 12 -20.87 -21.39 -9.77
CA ASP A 12 -21.63 -20.48 -8.90
C ASP A 12 -20.77 -19.98 -7.71
N ARG A 13 -19.90 -20.84 -7.19
CA ARG A 13 -18.94 -20.46 -6.14
C ARG A 13 -17.90 -19.47 -6.62
N LEU A 14 -17.31 -19.69 -7.79
CA LEU A 14 -16.34 -18.77 -8.38
C LEU A 14 -16.96 -17.42 -8.76
N ASP A 15 -18.21 -17.42 -9.23
CA ASP A 15 -18.94 -16.18 -9.52
C ASP A 15 -19.21 -15.35 -8.26
N ALA A 16 -19.46 -15.99 -7.12
CA ALA A 16 -19.62 -15.32 -5.83
C ALA A 16 -18.28 -14.75 -5.29
N LEU A 17 -17.16 -15.41 -5.55
CA LEU A 17 -15.83 -14.96 -5.12
C LEU A 17 -15.26 -13.86 -6.02
N PHE A 18 -15.52 -13.94 -7.33
CA PHE A 18 -15.05 -13.00 -8.34
C PHE A 18 -16.21 -12.46 -9.18
N PRO A 19 -17.11 -11.67 -8.57
CA PRO A 19 -18.13 -10.95 -9.33
C PRO A 19 -17.48 -9.90 -10.24
N LEU A 20 -18.28 -9.23 -11.06
CA LEU A 20 -17.80 -8.05 -11.76
C LEU A 20 -17.30 -7.00 -10.75
N PRO A 21 -16.11 -6.40 -10.95
CA PRO A 21 -15.58 -5.45 -9.99
C PRO A 21 -16.53 -4.27 -9.75
N SER A 22 -16.79 -3.97 -8.47
CA SER A 22 -17.66 -2.87 -8.07
C SER A 22 -16.89 -1.55 -7.92
N LEU A 23 -17.65 -0.45 -7.82
CA LEU A 23 -17.08 0.85 -7.47
C LEU A 23 -16.62 0.85 -6.00
N PRO A 24 -15.54 1.57 -5.69
CA PRO A 24 -15.00 1.59 -4.34
C PRO A 24 -15.99 2.25 -3.35
N PRO A 25 -16.00 1.81 -2.08
CA PRO A 25 -17.02 2.24 -1.11
C PRO A 25 -16.98 3.75 -0.76
N PRO A 26 -15.82 4.39 -0.48
CA PRO A 26 -15.74 5.84 -0.28
C PRO A 26 -15.21 6.59 -1.50
N VAL A 27 -15.62 7.85 -1.67
CA VAL A 27 -15.09 8.78 -2.71
C VAL A 27 -13.56 8.96 -2.61
N LEU A 28 -13.00 8.77 -1.42
CA LEU A 28 -11.55 8.89 -1.15
C LEU A 28 -10.74 7.65 -1.54
N SER A 29 -11.40 6.54 -1.88
CA SER A 29 -10.74 5.35 -2.45
C SER A 29 -10.45 5.53 -3.94
N PRO A 30 -9.54 4.72 -4.52
CA PRO A 30 -9.13 4.85 -5.92
C PRO A 30 -10.28 4.74 -6.91
N GLN A 31 -10.52 5.81 -7.66
CA GLN A 31 -11.57 5.85 -8.68
C GLN A 31 -11.10 5.21 -10.00
N ARG A 32 -12.04 4.71 -10.79
CA ARG A 32 -11.77 4.15 -12.13
C ARG A 32 -11.61 5.30 -13.14
N LEU A 33 -10.55 5.25 -13.95
CA LEU A 33 -10.40 6.17 -15.07
C LEU A 33 -11.36 5.81 -16.20
N PRO A 34 -11.74 6.78 -17.06
CA PRO A 34 -12.50 6.49 -18.26
C PRO A 34 -11.81 5.44 -19.14
N GLY A 35 -12.57 4.49 -19.67
CA GLY A 35 -12.06 3.38 -20.48
C GLY A 35 -12.61 2.02 -20.03
N VAL A 36 -13.01 1.89 -18.77
CA VAL A 36 -13.72 0.70 -18.27
C VAL A 36 -15.06 0.54 -18.98
N SER A 37 -15.27 -0.65 -19.56
CA SER A 37 -16.52 -1.10 -20.20
C SER A 37 -16.98 -2.43 -19.59
N HIS A 38 -18.24 -2.83 -19.88
CA HIS A 38 -18.76 -4.13 -19.46
C HIS A 38 -17.86 -5.28 -19.95
N GLU A 39 -17.37 -5.21 -21.19
CA GLU A 39 -16.46 -6.20 -21.77
C GLU A 39 -15.14 -6.29 -20.98
N SER A 40 -14.56 -5.15 -20.59
CA SER A 40 -13.34 -5.14 -19.77
C SER A 40 -13.59 -5.71 -18.36
N SER A 41 -14.77 -5.43 -17.77
CA SER A 41 -15.17 -5.97 -16.47
C SER A 41 -15.37 -7.49 -16.53
N SER A 42 -16.00 -8.00 -17.60
CA SER A 42 -16.16 -9.43 -17.84
C SER A 42 -14.82 -10.13 -18.10
N ALA A 43 -13.91 -9.49 -18.85
CA ALA A 43 -12.58 -10.01 -19.12
C ALA A 43 -11.77 -10.13 -17.83
N VAL A 44 -11.67 -9.06 -17.02
CA VAL A 44 -10.91 -9.12 -15.76
C VAL A 44 -11.50 -10.14 -14.78
N ALA A 45 -12.83 -10.22 -14.65
CA ALA A 45 -13.46 -11.23 -13.78
C ALA A 45 -13.13 -12.67 -14.23
N THR A 46 -13.16 -12.93 -15.54
CA THR A 46 -12.77 -14.24 -16.10
C THR A 46 -11.31 -14.58 -15.82
N LEU A 47 -10.40 -13.63 -16.04
CA LEU A 47 -8.96 -13.84 -15.83
C LEU A 47 -8.62 -14.04 -14.35
N LEU A 48 -9.31 -13.34 -13.43
CA LEU A 48 -9.15 -13.55 -11.99
C LEU A 48 -9.60 -14.95 -11.55
N LYS A 49 -10.74 -15.44 -12.07
CA LYS A 49 -11.20 -16.82 -11.82
C LYS A 49 -10.19 -17.86 -12.32
N ASP A 50 -9.64 -17.65 -13.51
CA ASP A 50 -8.61 -18.52 -14.06
C ASP A 50 -7.34 -18.50 -13.19
N ASN A 51 -6.91 -17.32 -12.72
CA ASN A 51 -5.77 -17.19 -11.82
C ASN A 51 -5.99 -17.94 -10.51
N HIS A 52 -7.14 -17.71 -9.87
CA HIS A 52 -7.55 -18.36 -8.62
C HIS A 52 -7.54 -19.89 -8.73
N ALA A 53 -8.01 -20.43 -9.85
CA ALA A 53 -8.11 -21.87 -10.04
C ALA A 53 -6.77 -22.54 -10.39
N ARG A 54 -5.91 -21.86 -11.14
CA ARG A 54 -4.71 -22.48 -11.75
C ARG A 54 -3.43 -22.25 -10.97
N TRP A 55 -3.29 -21.12 -10.29
CA TRP A 55 -1.99 -20.67 -9.82
C TRP A 55 -1.94 -20.57 -8.30
N HIS A 56 -0.78 -20.94 -7.75
CA HIS A 56 -0.47 -20.72 -6.35
C HIS A 56 -0.30 -19.22 -6.09
N ILE A 57 -0.43 -18.80 -4.83
CA ILE A 57 -0.21 -17.39 -4.42
C ILE A 57 1.27 -16.98 -4.47
N PHE A 58 2.16 -17.96 -4.61
CA PHE A 58 3.59 -17.79 -4.82
C PHE A 58 3.96 -18.35 -6.18
N PHE A 59 4.80 -17.66 -6.94
CA PHE A 59 5.24 -18.12 -8.25
C PHE A 59 6.53 -18.95 -8.21
N ASN A 60 7.19 -19.02 -7.05
CA ASN A 60 8.39 -19.84 -6.84
C ASN A 60 8.50 -20.34 -5.40
N ASP A 61 9.44 -21.25 -5.17
CA ASP A 61 9.70 -21.86 -3.84
C ASP A 61 10.52 -20.95 -2.91
N LYS A 62 10.80 -19.71 -3.32
CA LYS A 62 11.38 -18.67 -2.46
C LYS A 62 10.31 -17.80 -1.81
N GLY A 63 9.02 -18.09 -2.04
CA GLY A 63 7.89 -17.34 -1.49
C GLY A 63 7.61 -16.02 -2.20
N PHE A 64 8.07 -15.82 -3.44
CA PHE A 64 7.73 -14.60 -4.19
C PHE A 64 6.30 -14.65 -4.71
N HIS A 65 5.57 -13.55 -4.55
CA HIS A 65 4.12 -13.49 -4.68
C HIS A 65 3.65 -13.43 -6.14
N ASN A 66 2.57 -14.16 -6.45
CA ASN A 66 1.88 -14.07 -7.73
C ASN A 66 1.23 -12.68 -7.89
N HIS A 67 1.72 -11.90 -8.86
CA HIS A 67 1.26 -10.53 -9.13
C HIS A 67 0.15 -10.42 -10.19
N ALA A 68 -0.28 -11.52 -10.82
CA ALA A 68 -1.19 -11.48 -11.96
C ALA A 68 -2.49 -10.72 -11.66
N ALA A 69 -3.13 -11.03 -10.53
CA ALA A 69 -4.35 -10.35 -10.09
C ALA A 69 -4.12 -8.85 -9.84
N HIS A 70 -2.97 -8.49 -9.23
CA HIS A 70 -2.65 -7.10 -8.94
C HIS A 70 -2.42 -6.30 -10.23
N PHE A 71 -1.71 -6.89 -11.19
CA PHE A 71 -1.45 -6.25 -12.48
C PHE A 71 -2.75 -6.00 -13.24
N LEU A 72 -3.60 -7.03 -13.34
CA LEU A 72 -4.89 -6.96 -14.00
C LEU A 72 -5.79 -5.87 -13.42
N LEU A 73 -5.95 -5.85 -12.09
CA LEU A 73 -6.78 -4.84 -11.43
C LEU A 73 -6.18 -3.44 -11.52
N ALA A 74 -4.84 -3.33 -11.52
CA ALA A 74 -4.17 -2.05 -11.68
C ALA A 74 -4.44 -1.42 -13.05
N ILE A 75 -4.22 -2.16 -14.14
CA ILE A 75 -4.45 -1.65 -15.50
C ILE A 75 -5.93 -1.54 -15.83
N TYR A 76 -6.79 -2.41 -15.28
CA TYR A 76 -8.24 -2.27 -15.37
C TYR A 76 -8.71 -0.93 -14.79
N GLN A 77 -8.22 -0.52 -13.61
CA GLN A 77 -8.54 0.81 -13.07
C GLN A 77 -8.10 1.95 -14.00
N LEU A 78 -6.98 1.77 -14.71
CA LEU A 78 -6.45 2.76 -15.66
C LEU A 78 -7.17 2.75 -17.01
N GLY A 79 -8.18 1.90 -17.20
CA GLY A 79 -9.00 1.85 -18.42
C GLY A 79 -8.48 0.87 -19.49
N ALA A 80 -7.78 -0.19 -19.10
CA ALA A 80 -7.31 -1.22 -20.03
C ALA A 80 -8.46 -1.89 -20.81
N THR A 81 -8.20 -2.18 -22.08
CA THR A 81 -9.11 -2.94 -22.94
C THR A 81 -9.07 -4.44 -22.60
N PRO A 82 -10.08 -5.23 -22.99
CA PRO A 82 -10.04 -6.70 -22.83
C PRO A 82 -8.76 -7.34 -23.39
N ALA A 83 -8.36 -6.95 -24.60
CA ALA A 83 -7.15 -7.48 -25.24
C ALA A 83 -5.87 -7.17 -24.46
N LEU A 84 -5.79 -5.99 -23.84
CA LEU A 84 -4.64 -5.62 -23.01
C LEU A 84 -4.63 -6.42 -21.69
N LEU A 85 -5.79 -6.65 -21.08
CA LEU A 85 -5.92 -7.49 -19.88
C LEU A 85 -5.48 -8.93 -20.18
N GLU A 86 -5.91 -9.50 -21.30
CA GLU A 86 -5.51 -10.84 -21.73
C GLU A 86 -4.00 -10.93 -21.97
N ALA A 87 -3.42 -9.97 -22.69
CA ALA A 87 -1.98 -9.92 -22.95
C ALA A 87 -1.16 -9.76 -21.65
N ALA A 88 -1.63 -8.92 -20.73
CA ALA A 88 -1.01 -8.76 -19.42
C ALA A 88 -1.05 -10.07 -18.63
N TYR A 89 -2.19 -10.76 -18.58
CA TYR A 89 -2.31 -12.04 -17.89
C TYR A 89 -1.42 -13.12 -18.49
N GLU A 90 -1.38 -13.22 -19.82
CA GLU A 90 -0.51 -14.19 -20.53
C GLU A 90 0.97 -13.96 -20.19
N SER A 91 1.41 -12.69 -20.13
CA SER A 91 2.78 -12.34 -19.77
C SER A 91 3.16 -12.78 -18.34
N GLN A 92 2.18 -12.79 -17.43
CA GLN A 92 2.39 -13.19 -16.03
C GLN A 92 2.34 -14.70 -15.84
N CYS A 93 1.55 -15.43 -16.65
CA CYS A 93 1.34 -16.87 -16.50
C CYS A 93 2.61 -17.70 -16.70
N ALA A 94 3.56 -17.24 -17.51
CA ALA A 94 4.74 -18.01 -17.89
C ALA A 94 5.66 -18.37 -16.71
N THR A 95 5.58 -17.63 -15.61
CA THR A 95 6.41 -17.81 -14.42
C THR A 95 5.65 -18.38 -13.21
N GLN A 96 4.34 -18.59 -13.32
CA GLN A 96 3.51 -19.00 -12.18
C GLN A 96 3.68 -20.47 -11.81
N ARG A 97 3.60 -20.74 -10.51
CA ARG A 97 3.55 -22.10 -9.96
C ARG A 97 2.09 -22.60 -9.97
N PRO A 98 1.81 -23.82 -10.44
CA PRO A 98 0.47 -24.40 -10.35
C PRO A 98 -0.04 -24.47 -8.91
N ALA A 99 -1.33 -24.20 -8.73
CA ALA A 99 -2.02 -24.48 -7.47
C ALA A 99 -2.05 -26.00 -7.21
N TYR A 100 -1.99 -26.38 -5.94
CA TYR A 100 -2.07 -27.78 -5.52
C TYR A 100 -2.91 -27.92 -4.26
N LYS A 101 -3.37 -29.14 -4.00
CA LYS A 101 -4.20 -29.46 -2.85
C LYS A 101 -3.34 -29.57 -1.59
N SER A 102 -3.79 -28.96 -0.51
CA SER A 102 -3.13 -29.05 0.79
C SER A 102 -3.16 -30.47 1.39
N PRO A 103 -2.19 -30.82 2.27
CA PRO A 103 -2.10 -32.15 2.87
C PRO A 103 -3.35 -32.58 3.65
N SER A 104 -4.01 -31.63 4.33
CA SER A 104 -5.28 -31.85 5.05
C SER A 104 -6.15 -30.60 5.01
N ALA A 105 -7.43 -30.75 5.36
CA ALA A 105 -8.36 -29.64 5.51
C ALA A 105 -8.16 -28.93 6.87
N LEU A 106 -8.49 -27.64 6.91
CA LEU A 106 -8.55 -26.88 8.15
C LEU A 106 -9.92 -27.01 8.83
N THR A 107 -9.89 -26.96 10.15
CA THR A 107 -11.00 -26.83 11.08
C THR A 107 -10.71 -25.64 12.01
N GLU A 108 -11.67 -25.27 12.85
CA GLU A 108 -11.43 -24.24 13.87
C GLU A 108 -10.33 -24.66 14.86
N ASP A 109 -10.17 -25.97 15.10
CA ASP A 109 -9.19 -26.51 16.06
C ASP A 109 -7.75 -26.43 15.55
N ASN A 110 -7.52 -26.61 14.25
CA ASN A 110 -6.18 -26.64 13.65
C ASN A 110 -5.81 -25.39 12.84
N LEU A 111 -6.67 -24.36 12.84
CA LEU A 111 -6.50 -23.16 12.02
C LEU A 111 -5.11 -22.51 12.17
N TYR A 112 -4.51 -22.56 13.35
CA TYR A 112 -3.23 -21.91 13.62
C TYR A 112 -2.03 -22.89 13.67
N GLU A 113 -2.24 -24.18 13.39
CA GLU A 113 -1.17 -25.19 13.47
C GLU A 113 -0.18 -25.10 12.29
N HIS A 114 -0.64 -24.61 11.13
CA HIS A 114 0.13 -24.61 9.87
C HIS A 114 0.54 -23.20 9.42
N LEU A 115 0.64 -22.25 10.36
CA LEU A 115 1.09 -20.91 10.03
C LEU A 115 2.55 -20.93 9.54
N GLY A 116 2.81 -20.28 8.40
CA GLY A 116 4.10 -20.25 7.72
C GLY A 116 4.37 -21.44 6.80
N ASP A 117 3.42 -22.35 6.62
CA ASP A 117 3.54 -23.51 5.73
C ASP A 117 2.77 -23.30 4.43
N GLU A 118 3.49 -23.08 3.32
CA GLU A 118 2.89 -22.84 2.00
C GLU A 118 2.04 -23.99 1.46
N ASP A 119 2.30 -25.23 1.91
CA ASP A 119 1.52 -26.38 1.46
C ASP A 119 0.05 -26.30 1.93
N TYR A 120 -0.22 -25.48 2.95
CA TYR A 120 -1.56 -25.27 3.49
C TYR A 120 -2.32 -24.09 2.86
N TYR A 121 -1.74 -23.41 1.85
CA TYR A 121 -2.36 -22.22 1.23
C TYR A 121 -3.77 -22.50 0.71
N ASN A 122 -3.94 -23.58 -0.06
CA ASN A 122 -5.22 -23.91 -0.67
C ASN A 122 -6.32 -24.13 0.38
N THR A 123 -6.01 -24.80 1.49
CA THR A 123 -7.00 -24.99 2.56
C THR A 123 -7.28 -23.72 3.35
N TYR A 124 -6.30 -22.84 3.58
CA TYR A 124 -6.53 -21.54 4.21
C TYR A 124 -7.44 -20.65 3.35
N MET A 125 -7.15 -20.56 2.06
CA MET A 125 -7.97 -19.82 1.10
C MET A 125 -9.42 -20.31 1.10
N ASN A 126 -9.64 -21.63 1.05
CA ASN A 126 -10.99 -22.22 1.07
C ASN A 126 -11.73 -21.99 2.40
N TYR A 127 -11.00 -22.04 3.52
CA TYR A 127 -11.56 -21.72 4.84
C TYR A 127 -12.05 -20.27 4.90
N PHE A 128 -11.21 -19.30 4.51
CA PHE A 128 -11.60 -17.89 4.52
C PHE A 128 -12.68 -17.56 3.50
N ALA A 129 -12.67 -18.18 2.32
CA ALA A 129 -13.76 -18.06 1.34
C ALA A 129 -15.11 -18.48 1.95
N SER A 130 -15.12 -19.57 2.72
CA SER A 130 -16.32 -20.05 3.42
C SER A 130 -16.73 -19.11 4.55
N ALA A 131 -15.77 -18.68 5.38
CA ALA A 131 -16.02 -17.74 6.48
C ALA A 131 -16.56 -16.38 5.99
N ILE A 132 -16.05 -15.87 4.87
CA ILE A 132 -16.50 -14.60 4.27
C ILE A 132 -17.89 -14.75 3.68
N ARG A 133 -18.20 -15.88 3.05
CA ARG A 133 -19.56 -16.15 2.54
C ARG A 133 -20.59 -16.19 3.67
N GLU A 134 -20.22 -16.73 4.82
CA GLU A 134 -21.12 -16.89 5.97
C GLU A 134 -21.27 -15.61 6.80
N ASN A 135 -20.17 -14.88 7.02
CA ASN A 135 -20.12 -13.79 8.00
C ASN A 135 -19.84 -12.41 7.39
N GLY A 136 -19.48 -12.37 6.11
CA GLY A 136 -19.04 -11.15 5.43
C GLY A 136 -17.59 -10.77 5.73
N ILE A 137 -17.02 -9.89 4.90
CA ILE A 137 -15.63 -9.45 4.98
C ILE A 137 -15.32 -8.80 6.33
N SER A 138 -16.18 -7.87 6.79
CA SER A 138 -15.91 -7.11 8.02
C SER A 138 -15.75 -7.99 9.25
N ALA A 139 -16.66 -8.96 9.45
CA ALA A 139 -16.60 -9.86 10.59
C ALA A 139 -15.35 -10.75 10.56
N VAL A 140 -14.97 -11.24 9.37
CA VAL A 140 -13.77 -12.06 9.19
C VAL A 140 -12.50 -11.26 9.48
N LEU A 141 -12.38 -10.03 9.00
CA LEU A 141 -11.22 -9.18 9.31
C LEU A 141 -11.14 -8.88 10.82
N GLU A 142 -12.26 -8.54 11.45
CA GLU A 142 -12.27 -8.30 12.91
C GLU A 142 -11.86 -9.54 13.71
N GLN A 143 -12.36 -10.72 13.35
CA GLN A 143 -12.10 -11.96 14.06
C GLN A 143 -10.66 -12.47 13.87
N TYR A 144 -10.22 -12.61 12.62
CA TYR A 144 -9.00 -13.35 12.28
C TYR A 144 -7.77 -12.45 12.10
N LEU A 145 -7.94 -11.13 12.03
CA LEU A 145 -6.83 -10.20 11.85
C LEU A 145 -6.66 -9.23 13.02
N PHE A 146 -7.75 -8.65 13.56
CA PHE A 146 -7.66 -7.60 14.59
C PHE A 146 -8.01 -8.02 16.00
N SER A 147 -8.53 -9.24 16.20
CA SER A 147 -8.90 -9.71 17.53
C SER A 147 -7.65 -9.89 18.42
N PRO A 148 -7.80 -9.74 19.76
CA PRO A 148 -6.71 -10.05 20.69
C PRO A 148 -6.23 -11.51 20.55
N GLU A 149 -7.15 -12.43 20.27
CA GLU A 149 -6.86 -13.85 20.15
C GLU A 149 -6.08 -14.16 18.87
N ALA A 150 -6.39 -13.50 17.75
CA ALA A 150 -5.62 -13.61 16.50
C ALA A 150 -4.19 -13.06 16.67
N ASN A 151 -3.96 -12.13 17.59
CA ASN A 151 -2.65 -11.50 17.78
C ASN A 151 -1.89 -11.99 19.02
N LYS A 152 -2.38 -13.05 19.67
CA LYS A 152 -1.63 -13.73 20.72
C LYS A 152 -0.49 -14.55 20.11
N ALA A 153 0.72 -14.43 20.66
CA ALA A 153 1.84 -15.27 20.22
C ALA A 153 1.50 -16.78 20.30
N PRO A 154 1.88 -17.58 19.29
CA PRO A 154 2.75 -17.25 18.16
C PRO A 154 2.01 -16.76 16.89
N ARG A 155 0.70 -16.45 16.96
CA ARG A 155 -0.12 -16.21 15.76
C ARG A 155 0.18 -14.88 15.07
N MET A 156 0.17 -13.79 15.84
CA MET A 156 0.63 -12.45 15.44
C MET A 156 0.13 -12.03 14.03
N MET A 157 -1.16 -12.21 13.77
CA MET A 157 -1.73 -12.10 12.42
C MET A 157 -1.55 -10.70 11.80
N LEU A 158 -1.53 -9.63 12.61
CA LEU A 158 -1.23 -8.28 12.11
C LEU A 158 0.22 -8.13 11.61
N ASN A 159 1.20 -8.79 12.24
CA ASN A 159 2.59 -8.77 11.78
C ASN A 159 2.68 -9.48 10.43
N ARG A 160 2.05 -10.65 10.31
CA ARG A 160 1.97 -11.41 9.06
C ARG A 160 1.32 -10.62 7.94
N PHE A 161 0.25 -9.89 8.26
CA PHE A 161 -0.46 -9.04 7.31
C PHE A 161 0.40 -7.89 6.75
N LEU A 162 1.35 -7.40 7.53
CA LEU A 162 2.30 -6.34 7.17
C LEU A 162 3.68 -6.85 6.74
N SER A 163 3.84 -8.18 6.60
CA SER A 163 5.08 -8.83 6.17
C SER A 163 5.09 -9.11 4.67
N GLY A 164 6.15 -9.78 4.17
CA GLY A 164 6.23 -10.18 2.76
C GLY A 164 6.18 -9.01 1.79
N VAL A 165 6.87 -7.91 2.10
CA VAL A 165 6.81 -6.65 1.33
C VAL A 165 5.36 -6.15 1.16
N LEU A 166 4.53 -6.32 2.20
CA LEU A 166 3.14 -5.85 2.28
C LEU A 166 2.16 -6.55 1.34
N HIS A 167 2.51 -7.71 0.77
CA HIS A 167 1.64 -8.39 -0.18
C HIS A 167 0.27 -8.80 0.40
N PRO A 168 0.14 -9.30 1.64
CA PRO A 168 -1.18 -9.65 2.15
C PRO A 168 -2.12 -8.45 2.31
N ILE A 169 -1.64 -7.32 2.84
CA ILE A 169 -2.43 -6.07 2.89
C ILE A 169 -2.70 -5.50 1.49
N ILE A 170 -1.79 -5.63 0.53
CA ILE A 170 -2.06 -5.24 -0.86
C ILE A 170 -3.20 -6.11 -1.43
N HIS A 171 -3.10 -7.42 -1.24
CA HIS A 171 -4.01 -8.39 -1.84
C HIS A 171 -5.42 -8.29 -1.26
N VAL A 172 -5.56 -8.22 0.08
CA VAL A 172 -6.86 -7.95 0.71
C VAL A 172 -7.37 -6.55 0.34
N GLY A 173 -6.48 -5.57 0.19
CA GLY A 173 -6.83 -4.20 -0.19
C GLY A 173 -7.50 -4.12 -1.56
N TYR A 174 -6.99 -4.88 -2.53
CA TYR A 174 -7.66 -5.08 -3.82
C TYR A 174 -9.05 -5.71 -3.66
N GLY A 175 -9.19 -6.72 -2.80
CA GLY A 175 -10.50 -7.33 -2.49
C GLY A 175 -11.52 -6.32 -1.95
N CYS A 176 -11.12 -5.50 -0.98
CA CYS A 176 -11.95 -4.44 -0.41
C CYS A 176 -12.27 -3.31 -1.42
N GLU A 177 -11.30 -2.93 -2.26
CA GLU A 177 -11.48 -1.84 -3.22
C GLU A 177 -12.39 -2.22 -4.40
N PHE A 178 -12.26 -3.45 -4.92
CA PHE A 178 -12.98 -3.91 -6.11
C PHE A 178 -14.20 -4.77 -5.78
N GLY A 179 -14.49 -5.00 -4.49
CA GLY A 179 -15.60 -5.84 -4.05
C GLY A 179 -15.44 -7.31 -4.45
N LEU A 180 -14.24 -7.86 -4.27
CA LEU A 180 -13.87 -9.22 -4.66
C LEU A 180 -13.62 -10.09 -3.42
N PRO A 181 -14.61 -10.85 -2.92
CA PRO A 181 -14.45 -11.73 -1.76
C PRO A 181 -13.32 -12.77 -1.93
N GLY A 182 -13.12 -13.26 -3.16
CA GLY A 182 -12.05 -14.19 -3.50
C GLY A 182 -10.66 -13.63 -3.21
N MET A 183 -10.40 -12.39 -3.62
CA MET A 183 -9.14 -11.69 -3.29
C MET A 183 -8.97 -11.54 -1.77
N VAL A 184 -10.03 -11.21 -1.02
CA VAL A 184 -9.92 -11.15 0.46
C VAL A 184 -9.53 -12.52 1.02
N ALA A 185 -10.15 -13.60 0.56
CA ALA A 185 -9.83 -14.95 1.00
C ALA A 185 -8.40 -15.37 0.64
N GLU A 186 -7.96 -15.08 -0.59
CA GLU A 186 -6.59 -15.33 -1.06
C GLU A 186 -5.56 -14.57 -0.22
N GLY A 187 -5.79 -13.28 0.06
CA GLY A 187 -4.88 -12.48 0.89
C GLY A 187 -4.82 -12.93 2.36
N LEU A 188 -5.95 -13.38 2.93
CA LEU A 188 -5.97 -14.02 4.24
C LEU A 188 -5.31 -15.41 4.23
N GLY A 189 -5.40 -16.15 3.14
CA GLY A 189 -4.61 -17.37 2.95
C GLY A 189 -3.12 -17.06 2.86
N GLN A 190 -2.75 -16.03 2.12
CA GLN A 190 -1.37 -15.58 1.92
C GLN A 190 -0.71 -15.22 3.24
N LEU A 191 -1.35 -14.41 4.11
CA LEU A 191 -0.76 -14.07 5.40
C LEU A 191 -0.57 -15.29 6.31
N CYS A 192 -1.43 -16.31 6.20
CA CYS A 192 -1.28 -17.52 7.02
C CYS A 192 -0.03 -18.31 6.62
N VAL A 193 0.30 -18.37 5.33
CA VAL A 193 1.39 -19.21 4.82
C VAL A 193 2.70 -18.48 4.57
N GLN A 194 2.68 -17.15 4.59
CA GLN A 194 3.87 -16.33 4.52
C GLN A 194 4.84 -16.72 5.64
N PRO A 195 6.15 -16.90 5.35
CA PRO A 195 7.16 -17.13 6.37
C PRO A 195 7.17 -16.03 7.43
N ASP A 196 7.30 -16.43 8.70
CA ASP A 196 7.35 -15.50 9.82
C ASP A 196 8.80 -15.15 10.16
N HIS A 197 9.27 -14.03 9.62
CA HIS A 197 10.62 -13.53 9.85
C HIS A 197 10.63 -12.25 10.71
N MET A 198 9.46 -11.79 11.13
CA MET A 198 9.30 -10.48 11.76
C MET A 198 9.20 -10.63 13.28
N PRO A 199 10.04 -9.93 14.07
CA PRO A 199 9.90 -9.97 15.52
C PRO A 199 8.55 -9.39 15.96
N ASP A 200 8.14 -9.71 17.19
CA ASP A 200 6.93 -9.12 17.78
C ASP A 200 7.17 -7.66 18.17
N VAL A 201 6.59 -6.75 17.40
CA VAL A 201 6.78 -5.30 17.59
C VAL A 201 5.52 -4.62 18.11
N PHE A 202 4.35 -5.24 17.92
CA PHE A 202 3.10 -4.66 18.36
C PHE A 202 2.77 -5.15 19.76
N PRO A 203 2.81 -4.27 20.79
CA PRO A 203 2.57 -4.72 22.15
C PRO A 203 1.15 -5.27 22.27
N ALA A 204 0.94 -6.31 23.08
CA ALA A 204 -0.37 -6.88 23.34
C ALA A 204 -1.43 -5.84 23.79
N SER A 205 -0.98 -4.74 24.41
CA SER A 205 -1.84 -3.61 24.78
C SER A 205 -2.51 -2.93 23.59
N LEU A 206 -1.94 -2.99 22.38
CA LEU A 206 -2.56 -2.52 21.14
C LEU A 206 -3.88 -3.26 20.86
N PHE A 207 -3.92 -4.54 21.21
CA PHE A 207 -5.07 -5.42 21.07
C PHE A 207 -5.81 -5.65 22.40
N GLY A 208 -5.49 -4.91 23.46
CA GLY A 208 -6.29 -4.90 24.68
C GLY A 208 -7.64 -4.22 24.45
N SER A 209 -8.69 -4.71 25.09
CA SER A 209 -9.93 -3.94 25.20
C SER A 209 -9.60 -2.65 25.94
N LEU A 210 -9.83 -1.49 25.31
CA LEU A 210 -10.03 -0.25 26.06
C LEU A 210 -11.32 -0.46 26.87
N GLY A 211 -11.20 -1.09 28.04
CA GLY A 211 -12.22 -1.00 29.05
C GLY A 211 -12.41 0.49 29.36
N SER A 212 -13.52 1.06 28.91
CA SER A 212 -14.13 2.26 29.52
C SER A 212 -13.18 3.43 29.85
N ALA A 213 -12.35 3.84 28.89
CA ALA A 213 -11.77 5.19 28.89
C ALA A 213 -12.13 5.78 27.52
N VAL A 214 -13.28 6.41 27.32
CA VAL A 214 -13.77 7.60 28.03
C VAL A 214 -15.30 7.51 28.18
N ALA A 215 -15.78 7.22 29.39
CA ALA A 215 -16.98 7.91 29.88
C ALA A 215 -16.44 9.10 30.68
N PRO A 216 -16.84 10.36 30.39
CA PRO A 216 -16.46 11.45 31.27
C PRO A 216 -17.04 11.11 32.65
N SER A 217 -16.15 10.89 33.63
CA SER A 217 -16.56 10.77 35.02
C SER A 217 -17.48 11.94 35.34
N VAL A 218 -18.62 11.65 35.98
CA VAL A 218 -19.61 12.66 36.39
C VAL A 218 -18.97 13.76 37.25
N SER A 219 -17.80 13.47 37.85
CA SER A 219 -16.96 14.43 38.55
C SER A 219 -16.37 15.53 37.66
N ASN A 220 -16.07 15.25 36.37
CA ASN A 220 -15.53 16.24 35.42
C ASN A 220 -16.61 17.20 34.91
N ILE A 221 -17.87 16.76 34.87
CA ILE A 221 -19.01 17.62 34.48
C ILE A 221 -19.29 18.65 35.59
N ALA A 222 -19.17 18.27 36.86
CA ALA A 222 -19.33 19.19 37.99
C ALA A 222 -18.21 20.26 38.04
N ALA A 223 -16.97 19.90 37.66
CA ALA A 223 -15.85 20.83 37.54
C ALA A 223 -15.99 21.79 36.34
N ALA A 224 -16.50 21.30 35.20
CA ALA A 224 -16.72 22.11 34.00
C ALA A 224 -17.91 23.09 34.13
N LEU A 225 -18.93 22.73 34.92
CA LEU A 225 -20.09 23.60 35.18
C LEU A 225 -19.79 24.71 36.20
N SER A 226 -18.77 24.53 37.05
CA SER A 226 -18.33 25.55 38.00
C SER A 226 -17.38 26.59 37.38
N SER A 227 -16.90 26.38 36.15
CA SER A 227 -16.04 27.31 35.42
C SER A 227 -16.76 28.13 34.32
N VAL A 228 -18.09 28.02 34.17
CA VAL A 228 -18.85 28.86 33.23
C VAL A 228 -19.17 30.22 33.88
N GLY A 229 -18.13 31.05 34.02
CA GLY A 229 -18.27 32.49 34.11
C GLY A 229 -18.46 33.07 32.71
N LEU A 230 -19.45 33.94 32.55
CA LEU A 230 -19.84 34.54 31.27
C LEU A 230 -18.68 35.26 30.55
N SER A 231 -18.65 35.07 29.22
CA SER A 231 -18.07 35.91 28.17
C SER A 231 -16.78 35.41 27.51
N GLY A 232 -16.85 35.23 26.19
CA GLY A 232 -15.70 35.16 25.29
C GLY A 232 -15.58 33.83 24.54
N LYS A 233 -15.63 33.90 23.21
CA LYS A 233 -15.37 32.79 22.26
C LYS A 233 -14.20 31.91 22.73
N THR A 234 -14.49 30.68 23.13
CA THR A 234 -13.48 29.64 23.29
C THR A 234 -13.29 28.92 21.97
N GLU A 235 -12.18 29.21 21.29
CA GLU A 235 -11.56 28.25 20.39
C GLU A 235 -11.27 27.00 21.22
N SER A 236 -11.88 25.88 20.86
CA SER A 236 -11.52 24.59 21.43
C SER A 236 -10.09 24.28 21.00
N SER A 237 -9.14 24.39 21.91
CA SER A 237 -7.80 23.83 21.74
C SER A 237 -7.91 22.30 21.73
N SER A 238 -8.20 21.70 20.57
CA SER A 238 -7.88 20.31 20.36
C SER A 238 -6.37 20.17 20.48
N GLU A 239 -5.90 19.23 21.30
CA GLU A 239 -4.47 18.89 21.34
C GLU A 239 -4.03 18.57 19.91
N GLU A 240 -3.16 19.42 19.35
CA GLU A 240 -2.72 19.32 17.97
C GLU A 240 -1.80 18.09 17.84
N THR A 241 -2.39 16.94 17.49
CA THR A 241 -1.63 15.69 17.29
C THR A 241 -0.55 15.90 16.23
N SER A 242 0.62 15.26 16.40
CA SER A 242 1.74 15.42 15.46
C SER A 242 1.35 14.98 14.04
N HIS A 243 1.88 15.64 13.02
CA HIS A 243 1.74 15.22 11.62
C HIS A 243 2.74 14.08 11.30
N ALA A 244 2.40 13.14 10.40
CA ALA A 244 3.26 11.99 10.05
C ALA A 244 4.66 12.41 9.56
N LEU A 245 4.73 13.39 8.65
CA LEU A 245 6.00 14.02 8.21
C LEU A 245 6.85 14.58 9.36
N ALA A 246 6.25 15.10 10.44
CA ALA A 246 7.01 15.58 11.59
C ALA A 246 7.60 14.41 12.40
N VAL A 247 6.89 13.29 12.49
CA VAL A 247 7.41 12.06 13.09
C VAL A 247 8.53 11.45 12.24
N LEU A 248 8.36 11.43 10.92
CA LEU A 248 9.41 11.04 9.98
C LEU A 248 10.67 11.89 10.18
N ALA A 249 10.52 13.21 10.33
CA ALA A 249 11.64 14.11 10.60
C ALA A 249 12.38 13.78 11.90
N LYS A 250 11.66 13.39 12.97
CA LYS A 250 12.29 12.92 14.22
C LYS A 250 13.18 11.70 13.95
N VAL A 251 12.67 10.70 13.24
CA VAL A 251 13.44 9.47 12.89
C VAL A 251 14.62 9.79 11.97
N ALA A 252 14.43 10.67 10.99
CA ALA A 252 15.48 11.10 10.06
C ALA A 252 16.63 11.84 10.77
N ALA A 253 16.34 12.59 11.83
CA ALA A 253 17.33 13.38 12.57
C ALA A 253 18.00 12.60 13.72
N ASP A 254 17.35 11.59 14.28
CA ASP A 254 17.84 10.91 15.47
C ASP A 254 18.96 9.89 15.14
N PRO A 255 20.19 10.06 15.67
CA PRO A 255 21.30 9.16 15.42
C PRO A 255 21.05 7.70 15.84
N ALA A 256 20.13 7.44 16.76
CA ALA A 256 19.80 6.09 17.21
C ALA A 256 19.19 5.22 16.10
N TYR A 257 18.62 5.84 15.07
CA TYR A 257 18.06 5.19 13.88
C TYR A 257 19.00 5.21 12.68
N ALA A 258 20.25 5.67 12.83
CA ALA A 258 21.23 5.54 11.76
C ALA A 258 21.59 4.05 11.54
N PRO A 259 21.83 3.61 10.29
CA PRO A 259 22.21 2.21 10.02
C PRO A 259 23.41 1.73 10.84
N SER A 260 24.40 2.60 11.05
CA SER A 260 25.58 2.34 11.88
C SER A 260 25.26 2.09 13.35
N ALA A 261 24.22 2.73 13.90
CA ALA A 261 23.80 2.56 15.29
C ALA A 261 22.97 1.28 15.52
N ILE A 262 22.41 0.71 14.45
CA ILE A 262 21.62 -0.53 14.48
C ILE A 262 22.51 -1.75 14.15
N GLY A 263 23.66 -1.53 13.51
CA GLY A 263 24.55 -2.60 13.09
C GLY A 263 24.03 -3.34 11.85
N ILE A 264 23.28 -2.65 10.99
CA ILE A 264 22.85 -3.20 9.69
C ILE A 264 24.11 -3.43 8.85
N PRO A 265 24.46 -4.68 8.47
CA PRO A 265 25.64 -4.94 7.66
C PRO A 265 25.49 -4.28 6.29
N VAL A 266 26.54 -3.58 5.84
CA VAL A 266 26.62 -3.02 4.48
C VAL A 266 26.78 -4.15 3.44
N GLU A 267 27.23 -5.34 3.86
CA GLU A 267 27.44 -6.49 2.97
C GLU A 267 26.27 -7.49 3.00
N ASN A 268 25.37 -7.32 2.03
CA ASN A 268 24.55 -8.36 1.39
C ASN A 268 23.63 -9.25 2.27
N PRO A 269 22.90 -8.75 3.29
CA PRO A 269 21.74 -9.47 3.81
C PRO A 269 20.50 -9.23 2.92
N SER A 270 19.57 -10.20 2.87
CA SER A 270 18.27 -9.96 2.24
C SER A 270 17.51 -8.86 3.00
N ASP A 271 16.69 -8.08 2.30
CA ASP A 271 16.06 -6.89 2.87
C ASP A 271 15.02 -7.21 3.96
N GLU A 272 14.38 -8.38 3.91
CA GLU A 272 13.52 -8.88 5.00
C GLU A 272 14.32 -9.07 6.30
N THR A 273 15.57 -9.52 6.18
CA THR A 273 16.50 -9.60 7.32
C THR A 273 16.82 -8.20 7.87
N MET A 274 16.96 -7.19 7.00
CA MET A 274 17.22 -5.81 7.45
C MET A 274 16.04 -5.23 8.21
N LEU A 275 14.81 -5.43 7.71
CA LEU A 275 13.61 -4.95 8.40
C LEU A 275 13.43 -5.65 9.75
N ALA A 276 13.63 -6.96 9.82
CA ALA A 276 13.62 -7.71 11.07
C ALA A 276 14.66 -7.17 12.08
N ASN A 277 15.90 -6.93 11.64
CA ASN A 277 16.95 -6.36 12.49
C ASN A 277 16.60 -4.97 13.03
N VAL A 278 16.04 -4.10 12.20
CA VAL A 278 15.57 -2.77 12.64
C VAL A 278 14.48 -2.89 13.68
N LEU A 279 13.52 -3.78 13.45
CA LEU A 279 12.40 -3.97 14.37
C LEU A 279 12.83 -4.60 15.69
N GLU A 280 13.79 -5.53 15.67
CA GLU A 280 14.39 -6.07 16.90
C GLU A 280 15.13 -4.99 17.68
N ALA A 281 15.95 -4.18 16.99
CA ALA A 281 16.78 -3.17 17.64
C ALA A 281 16.01 -1.91 18.08
N ARG A 282 14.95 -1.53 17.34
CA ARG A 282 14.31 -0.21 17.42
C ARG A 282 12.79 -0.23 17.29
N GLY A 283 12.16 -1.39 17.13
CA GLY A 283 10.72 -1.52 16.90
C GLY A 283 9.86 -0.88 17.98
N SER A 284 10.21 -1.06 19.26
CA SER A 284 9.49 -0.44 20.38
C SER A 284 9.54 1.09 20.35
N GLY A 285 10.69 1.67 20.00
CA GLY A 285 10.84 3.12 19.83
C GLY A 285 10.07 3.65 18.62
N ILE A 286 10.13 2.94 17.49
CA ILE A 286 9.34 3.27 16.29
C ILE A 286 7.85 3.25 16.61
N PHE A 287 7.38 2.21 17.32
CA PHE A 287 5.99 2.10 17.73
C PHE A 287 5.58 3.19 18.73
N GLY A 288 6.48 3.59 19.65
CA GLY A 288 6.27 4.73 20.55
C GLY A 288 6.01 6.02 19.76
N LEU A 289 6.83 6.30 18.75
CA LEU A 289 6.67 7.45 17.86
C LEU A 289 5.36 7.38 17.05
N ALA A 290 4.99 6.21 16.54
CA ALA A 290 3.71 6.01 15.84
C ALA A 290 2.50 6.15 16.79
N SER A 291 2.69 5.88 18.09
CA SER A 291 1.66 6.08 19.10
C SER A 291 1.47 7.57 19.44
N GLU A 292 2.55 8.35 19.48
CA GLU A 292 2.50 9.82 19.64
C GLU A 292 1.79 10.55 18.48
N TRP A 293 1.88 9.99 17.27
CA TRP A 293 1.16 10.51 16.10
C TRP A 293 -0.34 10.57 16.34
N GLY A 294 -0.89 9.60 17.07
CA GLY A 294 -2.28 9.55 17.52
C GLY A 294 -3.30 9.40 16.37
N VAL A 295 -4.10 8.34 16.43
CA VAL A 295 -5.29 8.21 15.58
C VAL A 295 -6.45 7.74 16.43
N ASP A 296 -7.54 8.52 16.41
CA ASP A 296 -8.85 8.10 16.90
C ASP A 296 -9.67 7.62 15.69
N GLY A 297 -9.82 6.31 15.56
CA GLY A 297 -10.61 5.72 14.48
C GLY A 297 -12.11 5.98 14.57
N ALA A 298 -12.61 6.57 15.67
CA ALA A 298 -14.01 6.98 15.79
C ALA A 298 -14.25 8.35 15.12
N ASP A 299 -13.22 9.20 15.03
CA ASP A 299 -13.28 10.47 14.29
C ASP A 299 -12.96 10.21 12.81
N LYS A 300 -14.02 10.13 12.00
CA LYS A 300 -13.93 9.90 10.56
C LYS A 300 -13.07 10.94 9.84
N ASP A 301 -13.18 12.20 10.22
CA ASP A 301 -12.40 13.27 9.58
C ASP A 301 -10.92 13.17 9.97
N ALA A 302 -10.63 12.81 11.24
CA ALA A 302 -9.26 12.52 11.65
C ALA A 302 -8.69 11.31 10.92
N VAL A 303 -9.45 10.22 10.74
CA VAL A 303 -9.02 9.05 9.97
C VAL A 303 -8.62 9.44 8.56
N HIS A 304 -9.45 10.22 7.85
CA HIS A 304 -9.14 10.66 6.49
C HIS A 304 -7.91 11.56 6.44
N ARG A 305 -7.76 12.51 7.37
CA ARG A 305 -6.54 13.33 7.49
C ARG A 305 -5.32 12.48 7.74
N LYS A 306 -5.39 11.50 8.65
CA LYS A 306 -4.26 10.64 9.02
C LYS A 306 -3.86 9.70 7.87
N ILE A 307 -4.81 9.22 7.07
CA ILE A 307 -4.49 8.49 5.82
C ILE A 307 -3.82 9.42 4.80
N GLU A 308 -4.31 10.66 4.62
CA GLU A 308 -3.63 11.65 3.77
C GLU A 308 -2.18 11.86 4.20
N GLU A 309 -1.92 12.04 5.50
CA GLU A 309 -0.57 12.22 6.03
C GLU A 309 0.36 11.04 5.68
N LEU A 310 -0.13 9.80 5.73
CA LEU A 310 0.62 8.60 5.32
C LEU A 310 0.88 8.57 3.81
N ASN A 311 -0.10 8.98 2.99
CA ASN A 311 0.08 9.09 1.53
C ASN A 311 1.24 10.05 1.20
N TRP A 312 1.23 11.25 1.79
CA TRP A 312 2.32 12.22 1.62
C TRP A 312 3.66 11.68 2.12
N MET A 313 3.68 11.09 3.31
CA MET A 313 4.90 10.54 3.92
C MET A 313 5.53 9.47 3.02
N ASN A 314 4.77 8.49 2.57
CA ASN A 314 5.29 7.38 1.76
C ASN A 314 5.74 7.83 0.35
N VAL A 315 5.06 8.82 -0.24
CA VAL A 315 5.50 9.40 -1.52
C VAL A 315 6.76 10.25 -1.35
N VAL A 316 6.93 10.94 -0.21
CA VAL A 316 8.19 11.65 0.13
C VAL A 316 9.34 10.65 0.31
N LEU A 317 9.11 9.54 1.02
CA LEU A 317 10.11 8.48 1.20
C LEU A 317 10.60 7.94 -0.15
N TYR A 318 9.66 7.51 -1.01
CA TYR A 318 9.98 6.97 -2.32
C TYR A 318 10.57 8.02 -3.27
N GLY A 319 9.89 9.14 -3.45
CA GLY A 319 10.24 10.16 -4.44
C GLY A 319 11.42 11.03 -4.05
N VAL A 320 11.39 11.64 -2.87
CA VAL A 320 12.45 12.56 -2.42
C VAL A 320 13.66 11.75 -1.95
N GLY A 321 13.44 10.66 -1.19
CA GLY A 321 14.50 9.75 -0.76
C GLY A 321 15.18 9.05 -1.94
N GLY A 322 14.42 8.52 -2.89
CA GLY A 322 14.93 7.91 -4.12
C GLY A 322 15.73 8.89 -4.99
N TRP A 323 15.30 10.15 -5.08
CA TRP A 323 16.06 11.19 -5.77
C TRP A 323 17.34 11.55 -5.02
N ALA A 324 17.31 11.69 -3.70
CA ALA A 324 18.50 11.98 -2.91
C ALA A 324 19.55 10.86 -3.02
N GLY A 325 19.09 9.63 -2.95
CA GLY A 325 19.88 8.41 -3.10
C GLY A 325 20.26 8.04 -4.53
N ARG A 326 19.95 8.89 -5.53
CA ARG A 326 20.22 8.60 -6.95
C ARG A 326 21.66 8.19 -7.24
N HIS A 327 22.63 8.60 -6.42
CA HIS A 327 24.04 8.27 -6.61
C HIS A 327 24.33 6.75 -6.56
N SER A 328 23.50 5.97 -5.85
CA SER A 328 23.59 4.51 -5.79
C SER A 328 22.87 3.80 -6.94
N ALA A 329 22.07 4.52 -7.74
CA ALA A 329 21.26 3.94 -8.80
C ALA A 329 21.94 3.96 -10.18
N PRO A 330 21.61 3.00 -11.08
CA PRO A 330 22.01 3.04 -12.48
C PRO A 330 21.65 4.38 -13.14
N GLY A 331 22.58 4.96 -13.90
CA GLY A 331 22.38 6.25 -14.56
C GLY A 331 22.35 7.48 -13.63
N ARG A 332 22.37 7.27 -12.30
CA ARG A 332 22.48 8.31 -11.28
C ARG A 332 21.40 9.40 -11.29
N ARG A 333 20.22 9.09 -11.83
CA ARG A 333 19.11 10.05 -11.95
C ARG A 333 18.06 9.92 -10.86
N PHE A 334 17.69 8.68 -10.54
CA PHE A 334 16.66 8.36 -9.55
C PHE A 334 16.86 6.91 -9.10
N ASN A 335 16.84 6.66 -7.80
CA ASN A 335 16.77 5.30 -7.25
C ASN A 335 15.27 4.94 -7.08
N ALA A 336 14.78 4.03 -7.90
CA ALA A 336 13.42 3.50 -7.79
C ALA A 336 13.43 2.30 -6.84
N ASP A 337 13.57 2.59 -5.55
CA ASP A 337 13.69 1.57 -4.50
C ASP A 337 12.44 0.68 -4.46
N PHE A 338 12.68 -0.63 -4.62
CA PHE A 338 11.62 -1.63 -4.69
C PHE A 338 10.76 -1.68 -3.42
N PHE A 339 11.29 -1.38 -2.25
CA PHE A 339 10.55 -1.49 -0.99
C PHE A 339 9.74 -0.23 -0.71
N PHE A 340 10.29 0.95 -1.00
CA PHE A 340 9.57 2.21 -0.88
C PHE A 340 8.43 2.31 -1.88
N LEU A 341 8.54 1.77 -3.09
CA LEU A 341 7.39 1.71 -3.99
C LEU A 341 6.24 0.90 -3.35
N HIS A 342 6.54 -0.18 -2.61
CA HIS A 342 5.51 -0.98 -1.95
C HIS A 342 4.80 -0.22 -0.83
N LEU A 343 5.47 0.74 -0.17
CA LEU A 343 4.82 1.68 0.74
C LEU A 343 3.82 2.59 0.00
N VAL A 344 4.14 3.02 -1.22
CA VAL A 344 3.24 3.87 -2.03
C VAL A 344 2.07 3.06 -2.59
N THR A 345 2.31 1.83 -3.05
CA THR A 345 1.26 0.99 -3.64
C THR A 345 0.31 0.40 -2.59
N SER A 346 0.79 0.15 -1.37
CA SER A 346 -0.06 -0.38 -0.29
C SER A 346 -0.82 0.69 0.49
N VAL A 347 -0.25 1.89 0.70
CA VAL A 347 -0.93 2.98 1.45
C VAL A 347 -2.21 3.43 0.73
N LEU A 348 -2.23 3.24 -0.59
CA LEU A 348 -3.39 3.45 -1.46
C LEU A 348 -4.67 2.80 -0.93
N PHE A 349 -4.57 1.61 -0.32
CA PHE A 349 -5.73 0.82 0.10
C PHE A 349 -6.29 1.22 1.47
N LEU A 350 -5.63 2.08 2.26
CA LEU A 350 -6.09 2.38 3.62
C LEU A 350 -7.51 2.96 3.64
N HIS A 351 -7.88 3.79 2.66
CA HIS A 351 -9.25 4.26 2.51
C HIS A 351 -10.24 3.13 2.18
N SER A 352 -9.81 2.14 1.41
CA SER A 352 -10.63 0.99 1.02
C SER A 352 -10.89 0.03 2.19
N TYR A 353 -10.05 0.06 3.24
CA TYR A 353 -10.26 -0.71 4.47
C TYR A 353 -11.28 -0.10 5.43
N VAL A 354 -11.34 1.24 5.51
CA VAL A 354 -12.15 1.96 6.52
C VAL A 354 -13.60 1.44 6.62
N PRO A 355 -14.33 1.16 5.53
CA PRO A 355 -15.72 0.68 5.60
C PRO A 355 -15.87 -0.73 6.19
N TYR A 356 -14.79 -1.52 6.23
CA TYR A 356 -14.80 -2.90 6.71
C TYR A 356 -14.35 -3.05 8.16
N LEU A 357 -13.83 -1.98 8.77
CA LEU A 357 -13.18 -2.03 10.07
C LEU A 357 -13.91 -1.17 11.11
N SER A 358 -13.91 -1.66 12.34
CA SER A 358 -14.34 -0.89 13.51
C SER A 358 -13.37 0.28 13.78
N PRO A 359 -13.82 1.33 14.48
CA PRO A 359 -12.96 2.44 14.93
C PRO A 359 -11.65 1.97 15.61
N ARG A 360 -11.75 0.91 16.40
CA ARG A 360 -10.61 0.32 17.09
C ARG A 360 -9.61 -0.27 16.09
N SER A 361 -10.09 -1.11 15.18
CA SER A 361 -9.26 -1.79 14.18
C SER A 361 -8.65 -0.81 13.17
N ILE A 362 -9.36 0.28 12.83
CA ILE A 362 -8.80 1.41 12.08
C ILE A 362 -7.61 2.03 12.82
N SER A 363 -7.76 2.32 14.11
CA SER A 363 -6.68 2.91 14.93
C SER A 363 -5.46 1.99 15.00
N ILE A 364 -5.69 0.68 15.14
CA ILE A 364 -4.64 -0.35 15.15
C ILE A 364 -3.92 -0.38 13.81
N LEU A 365 -4.67 -0.52 12.71
CA LEU A 365 -4.12 -0.61 11.36
C LEU A 365 -3.25 0.62 11.02
N LEU A 366 -3.74 1.83 11.28
CA LEU A 366 -3.01 3.05 10.92
C LEU A 366 -1.71 3.21 11.72
N ARG A 367 -1.71 2.89 13.03
CA ARG A 367 -0.48 2.93 13.85
C ARG A 367 0.51 1.86 13.44
N ALA A 368 0.02 0.65 13.17
CA ALA A 368 0.86 -0.45 12.69
C ALA A 368 1.48 -0.13 11.33
N TYR A 369 0.69 0.39 10.40
CA TYR A 369 1.14 0.77 9.06
C TYR A 369 2.17 1.93 9.09
N MET A 370 1.95 2.94 9.95
CA MET A 370 2.94 4.00 10.17
C MET A 370 4.25 3.42 10.70
N SER A 371 4.18 2.53 11.69
CA SER A 371 5.36 1.87 12.27
C SER A 371 6.14 1.09 11.20
N THR A 372 5.44 0.34 10.35
CA THR A 372 6.06 -0.40 9.24
C THR A 372 6.72 0.54 8.23
N SER A 373 6.08 1.67 7.90
CA SER A 373 6.64 2.66 6.98
C SER A 373 7.93 3.29 7.53
N LEU A 374 7.96 3.64 8.82
CA LEU A 374 9.16 4.16 9.49
C LEU A 374 10.27 3.11 9.62
N ALA A 375 9.92 1.88 9.98
CA ALA A 375 10.86 0.78 10.07
C ALA A 375 11.50 0.48 8.70
N MET A 376 10.70 0.47 7.63
CA MET A 376 11.20 0.32 6.27
C MET A 376 12.13 1.47 5.89
N TYR A 377 11.77 2.73 6.19
CA TYR A 377 12.65 3.88 5.95
C TYR A 377 14.05 3.70 6.57
N VAL A 378 14.10 3.24 7.82
CA VAL A 378 15.36 2.96 8.53
C VAL A 378 16.08 1.75 7.93
N ALA A 379 15.35 0.66 7.66
CA ALA A 379 15.91 -0.58 7.11
C ALA A 379 16.52 -0.38 5.72
N ARG A 380 16.01 0.58 4.94
CA ARG A 380 16.57 0.94 3.63
C ARG A 380 17.74 1.91 3.72
N GLY A 381 18.26 2.25 4.90
CA GLY A 381 19.43 3.13 5.02
C GLY A 381 19.10 4.59 5.37
N ARG A 382 17.81 4.92 5.56
CA ARG A 382 17.36 6.23 6.01
C ARG A 382 17.89 7.38 5.12
N PRO A 383 17.61 7.36 3.79
CA PRO A 383 18.14 8.38 2.88
C PRO A 383 17.73 9.79 3.30
N ALA A 384 18.55 10.76 2.93
CA ALA A 384 18.23 12.17 3.12
C ALA A 384 16.93 12.55 2.39
N LEU A 385 16.22 13.55 2.93
CA LEU A 385 14.95 14.04 2.37
C LEU A 385 15.04 15.53 1.97
N PRO A 386 15.89 15.91 0.99
CA PRO A 386 16.13 17.30 0.61
C PRO A 386 15.01 17.85 -0.29
N ILE A 387 13.82 18.12 0.27
CA ILE A 387 12.62 18.51 -0.48
C ILE A 387 12.87 19.71 -1.39
N ARG A 388 13.53 20.77 -0.89
CA ARG A 388 13.80 21.96 -1.69
C ARG A 388 14.67 21.67 -2.92
N ALA A 389 15.72 20.87 -2.75
CA ALA A 389 16.62 20.51 -3.83
C ALA A 389 15.93 19.59 -4.85
N PHE A 390 15.09 18.66 -4.39
CA PHE A 390 14.25 17.82 -5.23
C PHE A 390 13.33 18.67 -6.11
N TYR A 391 12.62 19.63 -5.54
CA TYR A 391 11.71 20.52 -6.27
C TYR A 391 12.43 21.40 -7.29
N ALA A 392 13.60 21.92 -6.93
CA ALA A 392 14.43 22.73 -7.82
C ALA A 392 15.02 21.92 -9.00
N SER A 393 15.14 20.60 -8.86
CA SER A 393 15.84 19.74 -9.83
C SER A 393 14.93 18.83 -10.65
N THR A 394 13.63 18.82 -10.36
CA THR A 394 12.64 17.97 -11.05
C THR A 394 11.64 18.83 -11.82
N THR A 395 10.86 18.20 -12.69
CA THR A 395 9.88 18.89 -13.54
C THR A 395 8.54 18.18 -13.54
N THR A 396 7.46 18.94 -13.75
CA THR A 396 6.11 18.43 -14.00
C THR A 396 5.79 18.28 -15.49
N ARG A 397 6.74 18.65 -16.37
CA ARG A 397 6.57 18.65 -17.82
C ARG A 397 7.30 17.49 -18.50
N ALA A 398 7.49 16.37 -17.79
CA ALA A 398 8.06 15.19 -18.40
C ALA A 398 7.13 14.69 -19.52
N GLY A 399 7.70 14.53 -20.71
CA GLY A 399 7.02 14.00 -21.89
C GLY A 399 7.63 12.68 -22.29
N ALA A 400 6.83 11.86 -22.96
CA ALA A 400 7.30 10.63 -23.55
C ALA A 400 8.43 10.92 -24.56
N PRO A 401 9.53 10.14 -24.59
CA PRO A 401 10.62 10.36 -25.52
C PRO A 401 10.18 10.05 -26.97
N GLY A 402 10.96 10.56 -27.93
CA GLY A 402 10.73 10.31 -29.35
C GLY A 402 9.99 11.42 -30.09
N PRO A 403 9.64 11.19 -31.38
CA PRO A 403 9.02 12.21 -32.21
C PRO A 403 7.57 12.47 -31.78
N ALA A 404 7.25 13.74 -31.54
CA ALA A 404 5.89 14.18 -31.29
C ALA A 404 5.05 14.21 -32.59
N PRO A 405 3.71 14.04 -32.50
CA PRO A 405 2.84 14.24 -33.65
C PRO A 405 2.92 15.69 -34.14
N THR A 406 2.78 15.89 -35.46
CA THR A 406 2.73 17.24 -36.04
C THR A 406 1.34 17.85 -35.78
N PRO A 407 1.24 18.97 -35.05
CA PRO A 407 -0.05 19.60 -34.77
C PRO A 407 -0.64 20.24 -36.03
N HIS A 408 -1.96 20.14 -36.20
CA HIS A 408 -2.69 20.88 -37.23
C HIS A 408 -2.61 22.40 -36.98
N GLN A 409 -2.71 23.22 -38.03
CA GLN A 409 -2.63 24.70 -37.92
C GLN A 409 -3.68 25.35 -36.99
N HIS A 410 -4.74 24.62 -36.64
CA HIS A 410 -5.80 25.07 -35.73
C HIS A 410 -5.71 24.42 -34.35
N ALA A 411 -4.64 23.69 -34.05
CA ALA A 411 -4.39 23.18 -32.71
C ALA A 411 -4.13 24.36 -31.74
N LEU A 412 -4.56 24.21 -30.48
CA LEU A 412 -4.44 25.26 -29.46
C LEU A 412 -2.99 25.61 -29.12
N THR A 413 -2.07 24.66 -29.29
CA THR A 413 -0.64 24.82 -29.03
C THR A 413 0.17 23.86 -29.89
N ALA A 414 1.41 24.23 -30.19
CA ALA A 414 2.40 23.34 -30.78
C ALA A 414 3.18 22.53 -29.71
N ASP A 415 2.95 22.80 -28.43
CA ASP A 415 3.52 22.02 -27.33
C ASP A 415 2.96 20.59 -27.36
N PRO A 416 3.81 19.56 -27.52
CA PRO A 416 3.36 18.18 -27.56
C PRO A 416 2.87 17.67 -26.20
N THR A 417 3.19 18.35 -25.09
CA THR A 417 2.82 17.95 -23.73
C THR A 417 1.65 18.77 -23.21
N THR A 418 0.43 18.38 -23.59
CA THR A 418 -0.81 19.01 -23.08
C THR A 418 -1.11 18.64 -21.62
N SER A 419 -0.78 17.41 -21.23
CA SER A 419 -0.77 16.94 -19.85
C SER A 419 0.22 15.78 -19.72
N ALA A 420 1.20 15.93 -18.82
CA ALA A 420 2.19 14.88 -18.58
C ALA A 420 1.57 13.59 -18.03
N TRP A 421 0.45 13.68 -17.30
CA TRP A 421 -0.28 12.50 -16.84
C TRP A 421 -0.75 11.61 -17.99
N PHE A 422 -1.22 12.18 -19.10
CA PHE A 422 -1.64 11.37 -20.25
C PHE A 422 -0.46 10.62 -20.87
N ALA A 423 0.71 11.24 -20.97
CA ALA A 423 1.91 10.58 -21.48
C ALA A 423 2.32 9.40 -20.57
N VAL A 424 2.41 9.66 -19.25
CA VAL A 424 2.81 8.64 -18.26
C VAL A 424 1.83 7.47 -18.25
N LEU A 425 0.52 7.73 -18.10
CA LEU A 425 -0.48 6.67 -18.00
C LEU A 425 -0.58 5.84 -19.27
N GLN A 426 -0.45 6.49 -20.44
CA GLN A 426 -0.49 5.79 -21.71
C GLN A 426 0.73 4.88 -21.92
N SER A 427 1.92 5.29 -21.48
CA SER A 427 3.11 4.43 -21.50
C SER A 427 2.99 3.31 -20.47
N THR A 428 2.47 3.61 -19.27
CA THR A 428 2.20 2.64 -18.20
C THR A 428 1.31 1.49 -18.68
N LEU A 429 0.20 1.77 -19.37
CA LEU A 429 -0.72 0.75 -19.88
C LEU A 429 -0.06 -0.24 -20.85
N ALA A 430 1.00 0.16 -21.55
CA ALA A 430 1.72 -0.70 -22.49
C ALA A 430 2.99 -1.32 -21.87
N HIS A 431 3.30 -1.03 -20.62
CA HIS A 431 4.50 -1.53 -19.94
C HIS A 431 4.26 -2.94 -19.39
N ASN A 432 5.28 -3.81 -19.43
CA ASN A 432 5.18 -5.18 -18.95
C ASN A 432 5.46 -5.36 -17.45
N ASP A 433 5.63 -4.26 -16.72
CA ASP A 433 6.04 -4.28 -15.30
C ASP A 433 4.81 -3.97 -14.46
N ASP A 434 4.37 -4.96 -13.70
CA ASP A 434 3.18 -4.86 -12.87
C ASP A 434 3.33 -3.83 -11.74
N HIS A 435 4.56 -3.67 -11.22
CA HIS A 435 4.88 -2.73 -10.16
C HIS A 435 4.74 -1.29 -10.63
N LEU A 436 5.10 -1.00 -11.88
CA LEU A 436 4.91 0.32 -12.47
C LEU A 436 3.41 0.65 -12.56
N ALA A 437 2.58 -0.28 -13.03
CA ALA A 437 1.12 -0.06 -13.08
C ALA A 437 0.53 0.18 -11.68
N LYS A 438 0.94 -0.59 -10.67
CA LYS A 438 0.56 -0.41 -9.26
C LYS A 438 0.97 0.98 -8.73
N LEU A 439 2.19 1.42 -9.03
CA LEU A 439 2.72 2.70 -8.57
C LEU A 439 2.00 3.88 -9.24
N GLN A 440 1.83 3.83 -10.56
CA GLN A 440 1.27 4.94 -11.32
C GLN A 440 -0.22 5.14 -11.02
N ARG A 441 -0.99 4.06 -10.80
CA ARG A 441 -2.38 4.19 -10.33
C ARG A 441 -2.48 4.80 -8.94
N ALA A 442 -1.50 4.55 -8.06
CA ALA A 442 -1.47 5.16 -6.73
C ALA A 442 -1.18 6.66 -6.85
N LEU A 443 -0.15 7.03 -7.61
CA LEU A 443 0.27 8.42 -7.77
C LEU A 443 -0.78 9.28 -8.47
N VAL A 444 -1.47 8.78 -9.51
CA VAL A 444 -2.55 9.53 -10.17
C VAL A 444 -3.77 9.69 -9.25
N HIS A 445 -4.06 8.69 -8.41
CA HIS A 445 -5.12 8.80 -7.41
C HIS A 445 -4.79 9.89 -6.38
N PHE A 446 -3.58 9.88 -5.84
CA PHE A 446 -3.14 10.92 -4.90
C PHE A 446 -3.12 12.31 -5.56
N ALA A 447 -2.75 12.41 -6.83
CA ALA A 447 -2.84 13.66 -7.58
C ALA A 447 -4.29 14.14 -7.78
N THR A 448 -5.25 13.23 -7.91
CA THR A 448 -6.68 13.58 -7.98
C THR A 448 -7.17 14.18 -6.67
N LEU A 449 -6.72 13.65 -5.52
CA LEU A 449 -7.12 14.12 -4.21
C LEU A 449 -6.36 15.38 -3.75
N TYR A 450 -5.05 15.40 -3.99
CA TYR A 450 -4.13 16.34 -3.35
C TYR A 450 -3.29 17.14 -4.35
N GLY A 451 -3.49 16.97 -5.66
CA GLY A 451 -2.73 17.65 -6.71
C GLY A 451 -2.90 19.17 -6.72
N ALA A 452 -4.02 19.68 -6.18
CA ALA A 452 -4.27 21.11 -6.03
C ALA A 452 -3.71 21.71 -4.72
N THR A 453 -3.06 20.90 -3.88
CA THR A 453 -2.44 21.38 -2.64
C THR A 453 -1.37 22.43 -2.96
N PRO A 454 -1.48 23.67 -2.44
CA PRO A 454 -0.49 24.70 -2.69
C PRO A 454 0.76 24.50 -1.83
N ALA A 455 1.89 25.04 -2.30
CA ALA A 455 3.06 25.23 -1.46
C ALA A 455 2.70 26.05 -0.20
N GLY A 456 3.38 25.76 0.91
CA GLY A 456 3.15 26.39 2.20
C GLY A 456 2.14 25.68 3.11
N ARG A 457 1.40 24.66 2.61
CA ARG A 457 0.50 23.84 3.45
C ARG A 457 1.25 23.20 4.62
N PHE A 458 2.47 22.73 4.37
CA PHE A 458 3.28 21.99 5.36
C PHE A 458 4.31 22.86 6.10
N LYS A 459 4.20 24.20 6.05
CA LYS A 459 5.13 25.11 6.73
C LYS A 459 5.24 24.91 8.25
N GLY A 460 4.22 24.31 8.86
CA GLY A 460 4.18 23.99 10.29
C GLY A 460 4.91 22.69 10.66
N VAL A 461 5.27 21.85 9.67
CA VAL A 461 6.01 20.60 9.90
C VAL A 461 7.43 20.95 10.31
N ARG A 462 7.78 20.66 11.56
CA ARG A 462 9.12 20.91 12.11
C ARG A 462 10.08 19.77 11.76
N GLY A 463 11.35 20.13 11.54
CA GLY A 463 12.45 19.16 11.36
C GLY A 463 12.61 18.59 9.95
N LEU A 464 11.69 18.88 9.03
CA LEU A 464 11.79 18.45 7.63
C LEU A 464 12.13 19.65 6.73
N ASP A 465 13.39 19.79 6.34
CA ASP A 465 13.84 20.92 5.53
C ASP A 465 13.14 20.95 4.15
N GLY A 466 12.62 22.13 3.79
CA GLY A 466 11.86 22.33 2.56
C GLY A 466 10.41 21.87 2.60
N ALA A 467 9.85 21.50 3.77
CA ALA A 467 8.44 21.15 3.89
C ALA A 467 7.52 22.27 3.37
N GLU A 468 7.90 23.54 3.51
CA GLU A 468 7.09 24.67 3.03
C GLU A 468 7.01 24.80 1.50
N VAL A 469 7.88 24.13 0.73
CA VAL A 469 7.75 24.08 -0.74
C VAL A 469 7.03 22.82 -1.24
N LEU A 470 6.73 21.87 -0.36
CA LEU A 470 5.98 20.66 -0.70
C LEU A 470 4.56 21.04 -1.14
N ASP A 471 4.15 20.54 -2.31
CA ASP A 471 2.87 20.84 -2.96
C ASP A 471 2.34 19.64 -3.75
N GLY A 472 1.14 19.77 -4.31
CA GLY A 472 0.47 18.70 -5.07
C GLY A 472 1.21 18.23 -6.32
N SER A 473 2.21 18.97 -6.80
CA SER A 473 3.01 18.56 -7.96
C SER A 473 3.97 17.41 -7.65
N LEU A 474 4.17 17.07 -6.38
CA LEU A 474 4.97 15.92 -5.92
C LEU A 474 4.62 14.65 -6.70
N PHE A 475 3.33 14.31 -6.76
CA PHE A 475 2.88 13.03 -7.33
C PHE A 475 3.26 12.88 -8.80
N LEU A 476 3.13 13.96 -9.59
CA LEU A 476 3.49 13.95 -11.01
C LEU A 476 5.01 13.91 -11.21
N ARG A 477 5.79 14.63 -10.39
CA ARG A 477 7.26 14.59 -10.43
C ARG A 477 7.76 13.17 -10.16
N VAL A 478 7.19 12.51 -9.15
CA VAL A 478 7.54 11.13 -8.78
C VAL A 478 7.10 10.15 -9.86
N ALA A 479 5.89 10.31 -10.41
CA ALA A 479 5.39 9.49 -11.52
C ALA A 479 6.30 9.54 -12.74
N ALA A 480 6.74 10.75 -13.12
CA ALA A 480 7.65 10.96 -14.23
C ALA A 480 9.04 10.34 -13.98
N LEU A 481 9.64 10.58 -12.81
CA LEU A 481 10.93 9.98 -12.45
C LEU A 481 10.89 8.46 -12.46
N SER A 482 9.78 7.89 -11.99
CA SER A 482 9.57 6.44 -12.00
C SER A 482 9.48 5.91 -13.43
N GLN A 483 8.70 6.57 -14.29
CA GLN A 483 8.60 6.20 -15.71
C GLN A 483 9.96 6.28 -16.42
N ASP A 484 10.72 7.37 -16.22
CA ASP A 484 12.07 7.53 -16.78
C ASP A 484 13.04 6.43 -16.31
N ARG A 485 12.93 6.04 -15.04
CA ARG A 485 13.81 5.05 -14.41
C ARG A 485 13.47 3.62 -14.83
N ILE A 486 12.19 3.27 -14.96
CA ILE A 486 11.76 1.91 -15.31
C ILE A 486 11.75 1.70 -16.84
N GLY A 487 11.51 2.76 -17.61
CA GLY A 487 11.61 2.76 -19.07
C GLY A 487 10.30 3.15 -19.76
N TRP A 488 10.41 3.94 -20.83
CA TRP A 488 9.29 4.29 -21.71
C TRP A 488 9.09 3.18 -22.78
N MET A 489 8.63 2.00 -22.35
CA MET A 489 8.55 0.82 -23.22
C MET A 489 7.66 1.02 -24.45
N ARG A 490 6.55 1.74 -24.31
CA ARG A 490 5.70 2.08 -25.46
C ARG A 490 6.46 2.89 -26.52
N GLU A 491 7.39 3.72 -26.06
CA GLU A 491 8.25 4.57 -26.87
C GLU A 491 9.55 3.90 -27.31
N GLY A 492 9.74 2.60 -27.03
CA GLY A 492 10.85 1.80 -27.51
C GLY A 492 12.05 1.71 -26.56
N GLU A 493 11.94 2.18 -25.32
CA GLU A 493 12.96 1.90 -24.31
C GLU A 493 12.82 0.47 -23.75
N GLU A 494 13.92 -0.08 -23.20
CA GLU A 494 13.89 -1.35 -22.48
C GLU A 494 13.30 -1.18 -21.07
N ASN A 495 12.80 -2.28 -20.49
CA ASN A 495 12.52 -2.34 -19.06
C ASN A 495 13.86 -2.38 -18.29
N LYS A 496 14.11 -1.35 -17.50
CA LYS A 496 15.36 -1.13 -16.75
C LYS A 496 15.31 -1.67 -15.31
N GLY A 497 14.18 -2.25 -14.89
CA GLY A 497 13.98 -2.87 -13.58
C GLY A 497 14.07 -1.92 -12.38
N TRP A 498 13.77 -2.46 -11.19
CA TRP A 498 13.76 -1.73 -9.93
C TRP A 498 15.10 -1.81 -9.18
N ASP A 499 15.32 -0.88 -8.26
CA ASP A 499 16.52 -0.86 -7.42
C ASP A 499 16.27 -1.64 -6.12
N PHE A 500 17.08 -2.67 -5.87
CA PHE A 500 17.00 -3.50 -4.66
C PHE A 500 18.08 -3.17 -3.63
N HIS A 501 19.12 -2.43 -4.02
CA HIS A 501 20.13 -1.96 -3.07
C HIS A 501 19.60 -0.75 -2.30
N GLY A 502 19.67 -0.81 -0.97
CA GLY A 502 19.28 0.30 -0.10
C GLY A 502 20.20 1.53 -0.25
N PHE A 503 19.97 2.51 0.62
CA PHE A 503 20.65 3.80 0.66
C PHE A 503 21.80 3.77 1.67
N PHE A 504 22.74 2.83 1.48
CA PHE A 504 23.92 2.66 2.31
C PHE A 504 25.15 3.29 1.65
N ASP A 505 26.06 3.83 2.47
CA ASP A 505 27.33 4.46 2.04
C ASP A 505 28.45 3.44 1.80
#